data_AF-A0A1X1NJN9-F1
#
_entry.id   AF-A0A1X1NJN9-F1
#
_cell.length_a   1.000
_cell.length_b   1.000
_cell.length_c   1.000
_cell.angle_alpha   90.00
_cell.angle_beta   90.00
_cell.angle_gamma   90.00
#
_symmetry.space_group_name_H-M   'P 1'
#
loop_
_entity.id
_entity.type
_entity.pdbx_description
1 polymer ?
#
loop_
_entity_poly.entity_id
_entity_poly.type
_entity_poly.pdbx_seq_one_letter_code
_entity_poly.pdbx_strand_id
1 'polypeptide(L)'
;MLLAVGLVVVAVRPELVTDRFTTRGTGYADTAAPPAGRADGDTPTLKEPFRGSPAADWADGAAGIAVPGAKAVGGMTEEQVAHALTSTKKLLVAANLDPATLRGERPRAALDLLDPLQADGRVLLEKALTDPGADRNPLWVFSRFAPSEVRPAGDVVKVQGRLTYEKGDRDGQVLVHADYTFVYPVVKADPGATEVARTVVRRQLTLALYDPDKIRTTPGKLYVLRMEESAGNDDCSRDGDGFLHPQFLSDLVAGEDGGGSGREVDPYDRSKPLDELSQECGTVTRT
;
A
#
# COMPACT_ATOMS: atom_id res chain seq x y z
N MET A 1 44.20 68.64 18.91
CA MET A 1 44.07 67.21 19.28
C MET A 1 42.84 66.65 18.59
N LEU A 2 43.03 65.91 17.50
CA LEU A 2 41.96 65.23 16.76
C LEU A 2 41.72 63.84 17.38
N LEU A 3 40.47 63.55 17.74
CA LEU A 3 40.01 62.22 18.17
C LEU A 3 39.60 61.42 16.92
N ALA A 4 40.33 60.34 16.64
CA ALA A 4 39.96 59.34 15.65
C ALA A 4 39.04 58.31 16.29
N VAL A 5 37.81 58.17 15.78
CA VAL A 5 36.88 57.10 16.15
C VAL A 5 37.12 55.91 15.21
N GLY A 6 37.60 54.80 15.75
CA GLY A 6 37.78 53.54 15.02
C GLY A 6 36.44 52.86 14.76
N LEU A 7 36.11 52.65 13.48
CA LEU A 7 34.95 51.88 13.05
C LEU A 7 35.28 50.38 13.13
N VAL A 8 34.65 49.64 14.03
CA VAL A 8 34.73 48.17 14.06
C VAL A 8 33.70 47.62 13.08
N VAL A 9 34.16 47.13 11.93
CA VAL A 9 33.32 46.37 10.99
C VAL A 9 33.25 44.93 11.49
N VAL A 10 32.12 44.55 12.08
CA VAL A 10 31.81 43.15 12.39
C VAL A 10 31.39 42.48 11.08
N ALA A 11 32.26 41.66 10.51
CA ALA A 11 31.92 40.81 9.38
C ALA A 11 30.95 39.72 9.85
N VAL A 12 29.65 39.95 9.64
CA VAL A 12 28.62 38.91 9.82
C VAL A 12 28.78 37.91 8.69
N ARG A 13 29.22 36.68 9.01
CA ARG A 13 29.23 35.58 8.06
C ARG A 13 27.78 35.26 7.64
N PRO A 14 27.44 35.25 6.34
CA PRO A 14 26.06 35.01 5.88
C PRO A 14 25.51 33.60 6.18
N GLU A 15 26.35 32.67 6.66
CA GLU A 15 26.05 31.24 6.70
C GLU A 15 25.38 30.76 8.00
N LEU A 16 24.90 31.67 8.85
CA LEU A 16 24.28 31.35 10.15
C LEU A 16 22.80 31.77 10.26
N VAL A 17 22.15 32.14 9.14
CA VAL A 17 20.78 32.70 9.13
C VAL A 17 19.77 31.86 8.31
N THR A 18 20.15 30.67 7.83
CA THR A 18 19.22 29.80 7.06
C THR A 18 18.71 28.57 7.82
N ASP A 19 19.04 28.40 9.10
CA ASP A 19 18.72 27.14 9.82
C ASP A 19 17.35 27.11 10.51
N ARG A 20 16.36 27.87 10.02
CA ARG A 20 15.00 27.88 10.60
C ARG A 20 13.87 27.93 9.57
N PHE A 21 13.97 27.14 8.52
CA PHE A 21 12.79 26.67 7.79
C PHE A 21 13.03 25.22 7.34
N THR A 22 12.97 24.29 8.30
CA THR A 22 12.69 22.90 7.97
C THR A 22 11.22 22.79 7.61
N THR A 23 10.93 22.89 6.32
CA THR A 23 9.76 22.26 5.71
C THR A 23 9.73 20.83 6.25
N ARG A 24 8.64 20.49 6.95
CA ARG A 24 8.40 19.15 7.47
C ARG A 24 8.13 18.23 6.27
N GLY A 25 9.19 17.81 5.61
CA GLY A 25 9.15 16.72 4.64
C GLY A 25 8.69 15.47 5.40
N THR A 26 7.62 14.85 4.93
CA THR A 26 7.25 13.48 5.27
C THR A 26 8.32 12.55 4.68
N GLY A 27 9.48 12.52 5.34
CA GLY A 27 10.63 11.73 4.89
C GLY A 27 10.30 10.24 4.98
N TYR A 28 10.16 9.61 3.83
CA TYR A 28 10.19 8.15 3.67
C TYR A 28 11.61 7.66 3.98
N ALA A 29 11.96 7.54 5.26
CA ALA A 29 13.14 6.78 5.67
C ALA A 29 12.76 5.29 5.65
N ASP A 30 12.66 4.71 4.46
CA ASP A 30 12.55 3.27 4.26
C ASP A 30 13.66 2.87 3.28
N THR A 31 14.53 1.95 3.72
CA THR A 31 15.79 1.64 3.03
C THR A 31 15.50 0.66 1.90
N ALA A 32 15.79 1.05 0.66
CA ALA A 32 15.86 0.09 -0.45
C ALA A 32 16.98 -0.92 -0.15
N ALA A 33 16.63 -2.19 0.06
CA ALA A 33 17.63 -3.25 0.14
C ALA A 33 18.21 -3.47 -1.27
N PRO A 34 19.53 -3.56 -1.47
CA PRO A 34 20.10 -3.81 -2.80
C PRO A 34 19.52 -5.10 -3.42
N PRO A 35 19.42 -5.19 -4.75
CA PRO A 35 19.00 -6.41 -5.42
C PRO A 35 20.04 -7.50 -5.11
N ALA A 36 19.67 -8.43 -4.24
CA ALA A 36 20.47 -9.63 -4.05
C ALA A 36 20.31 -10.48 -5.31
N GLY A 37 21.42 -10.76 -6.01
CA GLY A 37 21.41 -11.84 -7.00
C GLY A 37 20.97 -13.12 -6.29
N ARG A 38 20.05 -13.88 -6.92
CA ARG A 38 19.58 -15.18 -6.37
C ARG A 38 20.78 -16.07 -6.08
N ALA A 39 21.11 -16.24 -4.81
CA ALA A 39 22.07 -17.26 -4.40
C ALA A 39 21.37 -18.62 -4.39
N ASP A 40 22.14 -19.69 -4.59
CA ASP A 40 21.65 -21.05 -4.38
C ASP A 40 21.16 -21.18 -2.92
N GLY A 41 19.84 -21.38 -2.73
CA GLY A 41 19.21 -21.45 -1.41
C GLY A 41 18.19 -20.35 -1.08
N ASP A 42 18.01 -19.37 -1.97
CA ASP A 42 17.04 -18.27 -1.82
C ASP A 42 15.66 -18.55 -2.46
N THR A 43 15.45 -19.76 -2.98
CA THR A 43 14.15 -20.15 -3.58
C THR A 43 13.09 -20.37 -2.50
N PRO A 44 11.91 -19.73 -2.59
CA PRO A 44 10.82 -19.96 -1.65
C PRO A 44 10.32 -21.41 -1.73
N THR A 45 9.91 -21.95 -0.58
CA THR A 45 9.33 -23.31 -0.48
C THR A 45 8.01 -23.26 0.27
N LEU A 46 7.20 -24.31 0.20
CA LEU A 46 5.97 -24.40 1.00
C LEU A 46 6.22 -24.23 2.51
N LYS A 47 7.39 -24.64 3.01
CA LYS A 47 7.75 -24.50 4.44
C LYS A 47 8.28 -23.11 4.76
N GLU A 48 8.92 -22.46 3.79
CA GLU A 48 9.51 -21.13 3.95
C GLU A 48 9.14 -20.26 2.74
N PRO A 49 7.87 -19.80 2.66
CA PRO A 49 7.36 -19.14 1.46
C PRO A 49 7.99 -17.77 1.19
N PHE A 50 8.65 -17.19 2.19
CA PHE A 50 9.30 -15.88 2.12
C PHE A 50 10.82 -15.93 2.06
N ARG A 51 11.42 -17.13 2.02
CA ARG A 51 12.87 -17.34 1.89
C ARG A 51 13.42 -16.56 0.67
N GLY A 52 14.54 -15.86 0.85
CA GLY A 52 15.14 -15.05 -0.20
C GLY A 52 14.42 -13.73 -0.53
N SER A 53 13.50 -13.25 0.31
CA SER A 53 12.89 -11.91 0.16
C SER A 53 13.07 -11.06 1.41
N PRO A 54 13.07 -9.71 1.29
CA PRO A 54 13.02 -8.81 2.44
C PRO A 54 11.84 -9.09 3.38
N ALA A 55 10.75 -9.65 2.84
CA ALA A 55 9.53 -9.96 3.58
C ALA A 55 9.71 -11.04 4.67
N ALA A 56 10.79 -11.82 4.63
CA ALA A 56 11.06 -12.84 5.63
C ALA A 56 11.08 -12.25 7.06
N ASP A 57 11.58 -11.03 7.21
CA ASP A 57 11.71 -10.32 8.49
C ASP A 57 10.51 -9.41 8.82
N TRP A 58 9.48 -9.38 7.96
CA TRP A 58 8.30 -8.56 8.18
C TRP A 58 7.32 -9.24 9.15
N ALA A 59 6.44 -8.42 9.73
CA ALA A 59 5.39 -8.90 10.60
C ALA A 59 4.29 -9.65 9.83
N ASP A 60 3.66 -10.60 10.50
CA ASP A 60 2.60 -11.44 9.92
C ASP A 60 1.24 -10.74 10.01
N GLY A 61 0.55 -10.64 8.87
CA GLY A 61 -0.83 -10.21 8.74
C GLY A 61 -1.15 -8.92 9.48
N ALA A 62 -2.21 -8.95 10.29
CA ALA A 62 -2.72 -7.77 11.00
C ALA A 62 -1.75 -7.21 12.06
N ALA A 63 -0.73 -7.98 12.46
CA ALA A 63 0.31 -7.50 13.37
C ALA A 63 1.25 -6.49 12.70
N GLY A 64 1.42 -6.55 11.37
CA GLY A 64 2.17 -5.55 10.61
C GLY A 64 1.45 -4.22 10.42
N ILE A 65 0.16 -4.13 10.78
CA ILE A 65 -0.63 -2.91 10.70
C ILE A 65 -0.70 -2.24 12.07
N ALA A 66 0.34 -1.48 12.42
CA ALA A 66 0.37 -0.70 13.66
C ALA A 66 -0.56 0.52 13.60
N VAL A 67 -1.34 0.74 14.65
CA VAL A 67 -2.25 1.89 14.78
C VAL A 67 -1.57 2.95 15.65
N PRO A 68 -1.38 4.20 15.16
CA PRO A 68 -0.79 5.26 15.96
C PRO A 68 -1.74 5.74 17.07
N GLY A 69 -1.21 6.39 18.10
CA GLY A 69 -2.01 7.02 19.13
C GLY A 69 -2.87 8.16 18.56
N ALA A 70 -4.15 8.19 18.94
CA ALA A 70 -5.10 9.21 18.52
C ALA A 70 -4.97 10.49 19.35
N LYS A 71 -5.27 11.63 18.73
CA LYS A 71 -5.43 12.94 19.37
C LYS A 71 -6.51 13.70 18.61
N ALA A 72 -7.27 14.53 19.30
CA ALA A 72 -8.24 15.42 18.67
C ALA A 72 -7.57 16.31 17.60
N VAL A 73 -8.18 16.39 16.41
CA VAL A 73 -7.64 17.11 15.25
C VAL A 73 -8.75 17.48 14.26
N GLY A 74 -8.64 18.63 13.60
CA GLY A 74 -9.58 19.01 12.53
C GLY A 74 -11.05 19.10 12.99
N GLY A 75 -11.29 19.47 14.24
CA GLY A 75 -12.64 19.50 14.83
C GLY A 75 -13.21 18.14 15.22
N MET A 76 -12.40 17.08 15.10
CA MET A 76 -12.72 15.71 15.54
C MET A 76 -12.17 15.48 16.95
N THR A 77 -12.97 14.81 17.77
CA THR A 77 -12.58 14.31 19.10
C THR A 77 -11.51 13.21 19.00
N GLU A 78 -10.81 12.94 20.10
CA GLU A 78 -9.83 11.85 20.17
C GLU A 78 -10.47 10.49 19.85
N GLU A 79 -11.70 10.27 20.34
CA GLU A 79 -12.47 9.05 20.08
C GLU A 79 -12.84 8.88 18.61
N GLN A 80 -13.24 9.96 17.93
CA GLN A 80 -13.53 9.93 16.50
C GLN A 80 -12.27 9.62 15.67
N VAL A 81 -11.13 10.18 16.06
CA VAL A 81 -9.83 9.92 15.40
C VAL A 81 -9.40 8.47 15.64
N ALA A 82 -9.54 7.96 16.86
CA ALA A 82 -9.28 6.55 17.18
C ALA A 82 -10.19 5.60 16.37
N HIS A 83 -11.46 5.98 16.18
CA HIS A 83 -12.39 5.24 15.34
C HIS A 83 -11.97 5.23 13.87
N ALA A 84 -11.55 6.38 13.31
CA ALA A 84 -11.07 6.47 11.93
C ALA A 84 -9.85 5.56 11.68
N LEU A 85 -8.87 5.62 12.59
CA LEU A 85 -7.65 4.80 12.54
C LEU A 85 -7.94 3.30 12.66
N THR A 86 -8.77 2.92 13.63
CA THR A 86 -9.15 1.52 13.85
C THR A 86 -9.99 0.98 12.70
N SER A 87 -10.91 1.77 12.15
CA SER A 87 -11.71 1.41 10.98
C SER A 87 -10.85 1.25 9.74
N THR A 88 -9.83 2.10 9.58
CA THR A 88 -8.85 1.97 8.48
C THR A 88 -8.05 0.67 8.60
N LYS A 89 -7.57 0.32 9.80
CA LYS A 89 -6.93 -1.00 10.01
C LYS A 89 -7.88 -2.14 9.66
N LYS A 90 -9.13 -2.11 10.10
CA LYS A 90 -10.14 -3.13 9.76
C LYS A 90 -10.36 -3.23 8.25
N LEU A 91 -10.39 -2.09 7.56
CA LEU A 91 -10.53 -2.04 6.10
C LEU A 91 -9.35 -2.73 5.42
N LEU A 92 -8.12 -2.38 5.81
CA LEU A 92 -6.90 -3.00 5.26
C LEU A 92 -6.89 -4.51 5.49
N VAL A 93 -7.25 -4.98 6.70
CA VAL A 93 -7.34 -6.41 7.00
C VAL A 93 -8.40 -7.10 6.14
N ALA A 94 -9.62 -6.57 6.10
CA ALA A 94 -10.71 -7.18 5.36
C ALA A 94 -10.48 -7.16 3.84
N ALA A 95 -9.80 -6.15 3.32
CA ALA A 95 -9.54 -6.01 1.90
C ALA A 95 -8.32 -6.80 1.40
N ASN A 96 -7.35 -7.08 2.27
CA ASN A 96 -6.03 -7.56 1.86
C ASN A 96 -5.50 -8.77 2.63
N LEU A 97 -6.16 -9.19 3.71
CA LEU A 97 -5.70 -10.33 4.53
C LEU A 97 -6.80 -11.37 4.73
N ASP A 98 -8.06 -11.00 4.52
CA ASP A 98 -9.20 -11.89 4.66
C ASP A 98 -9.12 -13.05 3.64
N PRO A 99 -9.11 -14.32 4.08
CA PRO A 99 -8.95 -15.46 3.19
C PRO A 99 -10.03 -15.58 2.10
N ALA A 100 -11.28 -15.13 2.37
CA ALA A 100 -12.34 -15.14 1.36
C ALA A 100 -12.07 -14.10 0.28
N THR A 101 -11.64 -12.89 0.68
CA THR A 101 -11.23 -11.84 -0.25
C THR A 101 -10.06 -12.28 -1.13
N LEU A 102 -9.04 -12.91 -0.54
CA LEU A 102 -7.88 -13.44 -1.29
C LEU A 102 -8.29 -14.51 -2.31
N ARG A 103 -9.31 -15.33 -2.01
CA ARG A 103 -9.90 -16.30 -2.96
C ARG A 103 -10.84 -15.68 -4.00
N GLY A 104 -10.90 -14.35 -4.08
CA GLY A 104 -11.72 -13.66 -5.06
C GLY A 104 -13.20 -13.51 -4.67
N GLU A 105 -13.58 -13.85 -3.44
CA GLU A 105 -14.95 -13.64 -2.97
C GLU A 105 -15.24 -12.16 -2.73
N ARG A 106 -16.52 -11.76 -2.68
CA ARG A 106 -16.88 -10.34 -2.50
C ARG A 106 -16.51 -9.86 -1.07
N PRO A 107 -15.67 -8.81 -0.93
CA PRO A 107 -15.16 -8.35 0.37
C PRO A 107 -16.17 -7.52 1.16
N ARG A 108 -17.27 -8.15 1.61
CA ARG A 108 -18.39 -7.47 2.29
C ARG A 108 -17.95 -6.69 3.53
N ALA A 109 -17.10 -7.30 4.37
CA ALA A 109 -16.61 -6.68 5.60
C ALA A 109 -15.81 -5.39 5.32
N ALA A 110 -15.07 -5.35 4.22
CA ALA A 110 -14.33 -4.15 3.80
C ALA A 110 -15.30 -3.07 3.29
N LEU A 111 -16.23 -3.44 2.40
CA LEU A 111 -17.24 -2.53 1.88
C LEU A 111 -18.07 -1.90 3.01
N ASP A 112 -18.43 -2.67 4.03
CA ASP A 112 -19.23 -2.23 5.17
C ASP A 112 -18.56 -1.17 6.04
N LEU A 113 -17.26 -0.93 5.89
CA LEU A 113 -16.56 0.18 6.55
C LEU A 113 -16.65 1.49 5.75
N LEU A 114 -17.02 1.42 4.47
CA LEU A 114 -17.08 2.55 3.56
C LEU A 114 -18.48 3.17 3.53
N ASP A 115 -18.54 4.48 3.25
CA ASP A 115 -19.80 5.22 3.24
C ASP A 115 -20.66 4.86 2.02
N PRO A 116 -21.89 4.34 2.20
CA PRO A 116 -22.80 4.02 1.09
C PRO A 116 -23.28 5.24 0.32
N LEU A 117 -23.14 6.46 0.86
CA LEU A 117 -23.48 7.70 0.16
C LEU A 117 -22.39 8.15 -0.81
N GLN A 118 -21.19 7.55 -0.77
CA GLN A 118 -20.07 7.94 -1.62
C GLN A 118 -20.12 7.26 -3.00
N ALA A 119 -20.49 8.03 -4.03
CA ALA A 119 -20.60 7.55 -5.41
C ALA A 119 -19.25 7.11 -6.03
N ASP A 120 -18.19 7.87 -5.76
CA ASP A 120 -16.82 7.68 -6.27
C ASP A 120 -15.92 6.85 -5.34
N GLY A 121 -16.48 6.30 -4.26
CA GLY A 121 -15.79 5.40 -3.33
C GLY A 121 -16.50 4.06 -3.25
N ARG A 122 -17.33 3.85 -2.22
CA ARG A 122 -18.02 2.56 -2.02
C ARG A 122 -18.80 2.11 -3.25
N VAL A 123 -19.61 2.99 -3.85
CA VAL A 123 -20.47 2.62 -4.99
C VAL A 123 -19.63 2.27 -6.22
N LEU A 124 -18.54 3.00 -6.48
CA LEU A 124 -17.58 2.67 -7.53
C LEU A 124 -16.97 1.28 -7.29
N LEU A 125 -16.50 1.01 -6.06
CA LEU A 125 -15.92 -0.29 -5.70
C LEU A 125 -16.93 -1.44 -5.81
N GLU A 126 -18.20 -1.22 -5.45
CA GLU A 126 -19.25 -2.21 -5.61
C GLU A 126 -19.51 -2.55 -7.09
N LYS A 127 -19.42 -1.57 -7.98
CA LYS A 127 -19.51 -1.75 -9.44
C LYS A 127 -18.27 -2.47 -9.96
N ALA A 128 -17.07 -2.04 -9.56
CA ALA A 128 -15.79 -2.68 -9.91
C ALA A 128 -15.76 -4.18 -9.53
N LEU A 129 -16.36 -4.56 -8.40
CA LEU A 129 -16.49 -5.97 -7.98
C LEU A 129 -17.53 -6.77 -8.76
N THR A 130 -18.40 -6.11 -9.53
CA THR A 130 -19.51 -6.75 -10.27
C THR A 130 -19.20 -6.85 -11.75
N ASP A 131 -18.58 -5.81 -12.30
CA ASP A 131 -18.20 -5.67 -13.70
C ASP A 131 -16.87 -4.91 -13.74
N PRO A 132 -15.73 -5.61 -13.52
CA PRO A 132 -14.42 -4.99 -13.47
C PRO A 132 -13.98 -4.48 -14.85
N GLY A 133 -13.11 -3.48 -14.86
CA GLY A 133 -12.48 -2.94 -16.06
C GLY A 133 -11.33 -2.00 -15.70
N ALA A 134 -10.55 -1.57 -16.68
CA ALA A 134 -9.38 -0.71 -16.46
C ALA A 134 -9.71 0.60 -15.71
N ASP A 135 -10.90 1.18 -15.93
CA ASP A 135 -11.38 2.40 -15.28
C ASP A 135 -12.17 2.15 -13.97
N ARG A 136 -12.34 0.88 -13.59
CA ARG A 136 -13.06 0.43 -12.39
C ARG A 136 -12.46 -0.87 -11.88
N ASN A 137 -11.17 -0.84 -11.56
CA ASN A 137 -10.47 -2.04 -11.14
C ASN A 137 -10.63 -2.25 -9.62
N PRO A 138 -11.21 -3.38 -9.15
CA PRO A 138 -11.34 -3.66 -7.72
C PRO A 138 -9.99 -3.84 -7.00
N LEU A 139 -8.91 -4.13 -7.74
CA LEU A 139 -7.58 -4.38 -7.19
C LEU A 139 -6.95 -3.15 -6.52
N TRP A 140 -7.40 -1.93 -6.89
CA TRP A 140 -6.99 -0.69 -6.22
C TRP A 140 -7.16 -0.73 -4.70
N VAL A 141 -8.12 -1.53 -4.20
CA VAL A 141 -8.37 -1.68 -2.77
C VAL A 141 -8.29 -3.13 -2.30
N PHE A 142 -8.71 -4.10 -3.12
CA PHE A 142 -8.89 -5.50 -2.70
C PHE A 142 -7.88 -6.44 -3.36
N SER A 143 -7.03 -7.11 -2.59
CA SER A 143 -6.20 -8.20 -3.13
C SER A 143 -7.06 -9.44 -3.36
N ARG A 144 -7.28 -9.76 -4.64
CA ARG A 144 -8.14 -10.86 -5.09
C ARG A 144 -7.36 -11.68 -6.08
N PHE A 145 -7.13 -12.96 -5.81
CA PHE A 145 -6.46 -13.85 -6.75
C PHE A 145 -7.48 -14.66 -7.54
N ALA A 146 -7.16 -14.99 -8.79
CA ALA A 146 -8.01 -15.87 -9.60
C ALA A 146 -8.05 -17.28 -9.00
N PRO A 147 -9.18 -17.74 -8.41
CA PRO A 147 -9.21 -18.96 -7.62
C PRO A 147 -9.07 -20.24 -8.45
N SER A 148 -9.29 -20.16 -9.77
CA SER A 148 -9.03 -21.25 -10.71
C SER A 148 -7.55 -21.43 -11.04
N GLU A 149 -6.71 -20.44 -10.75
CA GLU A 149 -5.31 -20.41 -11.18
C GLU A 149 -4.36 -20.57 -10.00
N VAL A 150 -4.64 -19.89 -8.88
CA VAL A 150 -3.78 -19.90 -7.70
C VAL A 150 -4.56 -20.01 -6.41
N ARG A 151 -3.85 -20.43 -5.35
CA ARG A 151 -4.31 -20.41 -3.98
C ARG A 151 -3.19 -19.92 -3.05
N PRO A 152 -3.53 -19.30 -1.90
CA PRO A 152 -2.52 -18.97 -0.89
C PRO A 152 -1.69 -20.19 -0.47
N ALA A 153 -0.39 -19.98 -0.33
CA ALA A 153 0.55 -20.97 0.19
C ALA A 153 0.69 -20.80 1.72
N GLY A 154 -0.29 -21.36 2.45
CA GLY A 154 -0.44 -21.20 3.90
C GLY A 154 -1.31 -20.00 4.28
N ASP A 155 -1.29 -19.64 5.56
CA ASP A 155 -2.20 -18.65 6.15
C ASP A 155 -1.50 -17.31 6.49
N VAL A 156 -0.26 -17.14 6.05
CA VAL A 156 0.58 -15.97 6.37
C VAL A 156 0.72 -15.08 5.15
N VAL A 157 0.42 -13.79 5.36
CA VAL A 157 0.79 -12.68 4.47
C VAL A 157 1.76 -11.79 5.23
N LYS A 158 2.88 -11.42 4.62
CA LYS A 158 3.84 -10.51 5.25
C LYS A 158 3.45 -9.07 4.98
N VAL A 159 3.53 -8.23 6.01
CA VAL A 159 3.03 -6.84 5.97
C VAL A 159 4.06 -5.88 6.54
N GLN A 160 4.36 -4.82 5.80
CA GLN A 160 5.17 -3.69 6.25
C GLN A 160 4.53 -2.39 5.78
N GLY A 161 4.52 -1.37 6.64
CA GLY A 161 4.03 -0.07 6.24
C GLY A 161 3.76 0.86 7.40
N ARG A 162 3.00 1.91 7.12
CA ARG A 162 2.70 2.98 8.07
C ARG A 162 1.28 3.49 7.89
N LEU A 163 0.67 3.80 9.04
CA LEU A 163 -0.58 4.54 9.15
C LEU A 163 -0.30 5.89 9.82
N THR A 164 -0.74 6.99 9.21
CA THR A 164 -0.67 8.34 9.78
C THR A 164 -2.02 9.04 9.64
N TYR A 165 -2.18 10.18 10.30
CA TYR A 165 -3.39 10.99 10.18
C TYR A 165 -3.09 12.47 10.37
N GLU A 166 -3.96 13.31 9.80
CA GLU A 166 -3.91 14.76 9.93
C GLU A 166 -5.31 15.39 9.86
N LYS A 167 -5.40 16.71 10.11
CA LYS A 167 -6.65 17.45 9.91
C LYS A 167 -6.99 17.47 8.42
N GLY A 168 -8.28 17.38 8.10
CA GLY A 168 -8.74 17.75 6.78
C GLY A 168 -8.75 19.26 6.56
N ASP A 169 -9.18 19.65 5.36
CA ASP A 169 -9.36 21.05 4.98
C ASP A 169 -10.60 21.68 5.62
N ARG A 170 -11.59 20.85 5.96
CA ARG A 170 -12.85 21.26 6.59
C ARG A 170 -12.86 20.95 8.08
N ASP A 171 -13.60 21.76 8.83
CA ASP A 171 -13.92 21.44 10.22
C ASP A 171 -14.81 20.19 10.29
N GLY A 172 -14.53 19.28 11.23
CA GLY A 172 -15.18 17.97 11.29
C GLY A 172 -14.61 16.93 10.31
N GLN A 173 -13.32 17.02 10.00
CA GLN A 173 -12.66 16.10 9.08
C GLN A 173 -11.29 15.66 9.62
N VAL A 174 -11.08 14.35 9.65
CA VAL A 174 -9.76 13.73 9.81
C VAL A 174 -9.42 12.95 8.56
N LEU A 175 -8.18 13.10 8.08
CA LEU A 175 -7.61 12.32 7.00
C LEU A 175 -6.70 11.25 7.60
N VAL A 176 -6.81 10.03 7.10
CA VAL A 176 -5.96 8.88 7.46
C VAL A 176 -5.23 8.44 6.21
N HIS A 177 -3.90 8.41 6.28
CA HIS A 177 -3.04 7.93 5.20
C HIS A 177 -2.47 6.56 5.54
N ALA A 178 -2.70 5.59 4.67
CA ALA A 178 -2.17 4.24 4.78
C ALA A 178 -1.23 3.96 3.61
N ASP A 179 0.02 3.62 3.90
CA ASP A 179 0.99 3.12 2.92
C ASP A 179 1.50 1.76 3.40
N TYR A 180 1.00 0.69 2.80
CA TYR A 180 1.34 -0.69 3.18
C TYR A 180 1.71 -1.53 1.98
N THR A 181 2.75 -2.36 2.15
CA THR A 181 3.11 -3.44 1.23
C THR A 181 2.70 -4.77 1.85
N PHE A 182 2.03 -5.60 1.05
CA PHE A 182 1.58 -6.95 1.37
C PHE A 182 2.29 -7.93 0.46
N VAL A 183 2.82 -9.02 1.00
CA VAL A 183 3.50 -10.07 0.22
C VAL A 183 2.74 -11.37 0.39
N TYR A 184 2.19 -11.85 -0.71
CA TYR A 184 1.34 -13.02 -0.79
C TYR A 184 2.13 -14.19 -1.35
N PRO A 185 2.40 -15.24 -0.55
CA PRO A 185 2.91 -16.47 -1.11
C PRO A 185 1.73 -17.25 -1.71
N VAL A 186 1.88 -17.68 -2.95
CA VAL A 186 0.86 -18.41 -3.70
C VAL A 186 1.46 -19.63 -4.38
N VAL A 187 0.61 -20.63 -4.61
CA VAL A 187 0.90 -21.81 -5.43
C VAL A 187 -0.20 -21.95 -6.46
N LYS A 188 0.08 -22.65 -7.57
CA LYS A 188 -0.96 -23.01 -8.53
C LYS A 188 -2.11 -23.76 -7.85
N ALA A 189 -3.32 -23.56 -8.36
CA ALA A 189 -4.52 -24.24 -7.87
C ALA A 189 -4.49 -25.76 -8.18
N ASP A 190 -3.65 -26.18 -9.12
CA ASP A 190 -3.49 -27.58 -9.52
C ASP A 190 -3.19 -28.51 -8.33
N PRO A 191 -3.80 -29.71 -8.29
CA PRO A 191 -3.50 -30.70 -7.27
C PRO A 191 -2.01 -31.05 -7.25
N GLY A 192 -1.39 -30.95 -6.08
CA GLY A 192 0.02 -31.30 -5.89
C GLY A 192 1.02 -30.23 -6.33
N ALA A 193 0.57 -29.03 -6.76
CA ALA A 193 1.46 -27.91 -7.02
C ALA A 193 2.23 -27.50 -5.75
N THR A 194 3.57 -27.44 -5.87
CA THR A 194 4.48 -27.11 -4.76
C THR A 194 5.33 -25.87 -5.00
N GLU A 195 5.38 -25.38 -6.24
CA GLU A 195 6.12 -24.16 -6.56
C GLU A 195 5.45 -22.96 -5.91
N VAL A 196 6.24 -22.19 -5.17
CA VAL A 196 5.77 -20.96 -4.52
C VAL A 196 6.21 -19.76 -5.36
N ALA A 197 5.25 -18.97 -5.79
CA ALA A 197 5.48 -17.61 -6.27
C ALA A 197 5.06 -16.61 -5.20
N ARG A 198 5.56 -15.38 -5.30
CA ARG A 198 5.16 -14.27 -4.44
C ARG A 198 4.62 -13.13 -5.29
N THR A 199 3.49 -12.58 -4.87
CA THR A 199 2.97 -11.31 -5.41
C THR A 199 3.12 -10.25 -4.34
N VAL A 200 3.70 -9.11 -4.72
CA VAL A 200 4.03 -8.01 -3.80
C VAL A 200 3.14 -6.83 -4.14
N VAL A 201 2.19 -6.49 -3.27
CA VAL A 201 1.22 -5.42 -3.55
C VAL A 201 1.42 -4.27 -2.58
N ARG A 202 1.75 -3.08 -3.09
CA ARG A 202 1.80 -1.84 -2.32
C ARG A 202 0.52 -1.04 -2.54
N ARG A 203 -0.05 -0.51 -1.46
CA ARG A 203 -1.23 0.37 -1.50
C ARG A 203 -0.98 1.67 -0.79
N GLN A 204 -1.34 2.77 -1.44
CA GLN A 204 -1.43 4.09 -0.84
C GLN A 204 -2.88 4.56 -0.83
N LEU A 205 -3.49 4.59 0.36
CA LEU A 205 -4.86 5.03 0.55
C LEU A 205 -4.89 6.33 1.36
N THR A 206 -5.74 7.27 0.93
CA THR A 206 -6.19 8.38 1.77
C THR A 206 -7.67 8.20 2.05
N LEU A 207 -7.99 8.05 3.33
CA LEU A 207 -9.36 7.85 3.82
C LEU A 207 -9.77 9.05 4.66
N ALA A 208 -11.04 9.42 4.61
CA ALA A 208 -11.59 10.46 5.48
C ALA A 208 -12.66 9.89 6.40
N LEU A 209 -12.70 10.38 7.64
CA LEU A 209 -13.88 10.31 8.48
C LEU A 209 -14.44 11.72 8.64
N TYR A 210 -15.75 11.85 8.48
CA TYR A 210 -16.47 13.11 8.60
C TYR A 210 -17.37 13.12 9.83
N ASP A 211 -17.49 14.31 10.44
CA ASP A 211 -18.49 14.59 11.46
C ASP A 211 -19.88 14.75 10.80
N PRO A 212 -20.85 13.85 11.09
CA PRO A 212 -22.19 13.91 10.50
C PRO A 212 -22.98 15.17 10.86
N ASP A 213 -22.62 15.87 11.95
CA ASP A 213 -23.27 17.12 12.35
C ASP A 213 -22.84 18.31 11.47
N LYS A 214 -21.72 18.16 10.75
CA LYS A 214 -21.11 19.21 9.92
C LYS A 214 -21.15 18.89 8.43
N ILE A 215 -21.06 17.62 8.08
CA ILE A 215 -20.94 17.13 6.69
C ILE A 215 -21.93 16.00 6.49
N ARG A 216 -22.66 16.01 5.36
CA ARG A 216 -23.58 14.92 5.01
C ARG A 216 -22.80 13.62 4.75
N THR A 217 -22.78 12.74 5.75
CA THR A 217 -22.15 11.42 5.74
C THR A 217 -23.02 10.43 6.53
N THR A 218 -22.82 9.14 6.30
CA THR A 218 -23.26 8.08 7.20
C THR A 218 -22.35 8.05 8.44
N PRO A 219 -22.88 8.17 9.67
CA PRO A 219 -22.07 8.19 10.88
C PRO A 219 -21.09 7.02 10.98
N GLY A 220 -19.81 7.32 11.23
CA GLY A 220 -18.77 6.32 11.46
C GLY A 220 -18.26 5.58 10.24
N LYS A 221 -18.67 5.96 9.01
CA LYS A 221 -18.20 5.35 7.77
C LYS A 221 -17.06 6.15 7.13
N LEU A 222 -16.13 5.44 6.52
CA LEU A 222 -14.97 6.03 5.85
C LEU A 222 -15.32 6.42 4.41
N TYR A 223 -14.78 7.55 3.98
CA TYR A 223 -14.71 7.93 2.56
C TYR A 223 -13.34 7.56 2.00
N VAL A 224 -13.31 7.10 0.76
CA VAL A 224 -12.07 6.86 0.00
C VAL A 224 -11.78 8.11 -0.83
N LEU A 225 -10.68 8.80 -0.52
CA LEU A 225 -10.26 9.99 -1.27
C LEU A 225 -9.17 9.69 -2.30
N ARG A 226 -8.33 8.69 -2.01
CA ARG A 226 -7.28 8.22 -2.91
C ARG A 226 -7.10 6.72 -2.71
N MET A 227 -6.93 6.00 -3.83
CA MET A 227 -6.64 4.57 -3.86
C MET A 227 -5.61 4.31 -4.96
N GLU A 228 -4.36 4.22 -4.57
CA GLU A 228 -3.26 3.86 -5.47
C GLU A 228 -2.73 2.48 -5.11
N GLU A 229 -2.33 1.76 -6.14
CA GLU A 229 -1.91 0.38 -6.04
C GLU A 229 -0.74 0.14 -7.00
N SER A 230 0.13 -0.78 -6.61
CA SER A 230 1.16 -1.34 -7.47
C SER A 230 1.35 -2.80 -7.11
N ALA A 231 1.19 -3.69 -8.10
CA ALA A 231 1.45 -5.11 -7.99
C ALA A 231 2.77 -5.49 -8.67
N GLY A 232 3.64 -6.16 -7.92
CA GLY A 232 4.79 -6.89 -8.44
C GLY A 232 4.45 -8.37 -8.62
N ASN A 233 4.84 -8.92 -9.77
CA ASN A 233 4.49 -10.27 -10.23
C ASN A 233 2.99 -10.49 -10.37
N ASP A 234 2.46 -9.80 -11.36
CA ASP A 234 1.09 -9.86 -11.86
C ASP A 234 1.12 -9.83 -13.40
N ASP A 235 0.23 -10.57 -14.06
CA ASP A 235 0.13 -10.60 -15.52
C ASP A 235 -0.69 -9.40 -16.03
N CYS A 236 0.04 -8.38 -16.47
CA CYS A 236 -0.56 -7.14 -16.93
C CYS A 236 -1.33 -7.23 -18.24
N SER A 237 -1.19 -8.33 -19.00
CA SER A 237 -2.04 -8.54 -20.18
C SER A 237 -3.51 -8.75 -19.81
N ARG A 238 -3.76 -9.02 -18.52
CA ARG A 238 -5.06 -9.28 -17.92
C ARG A 238 -5.56 -8.17 -17.01
N ASP A 239 -4.91 -7.00 -17.06
CA ASP A 239 -5.32 -5.85 -16.26
C ASP A 239 -6.81 -5.51 -16.48
N GLY A 240 -7.47 -5.20 -15.38
CA GLY A 240 -8.89 -4.84 -15.36
C GLY A 240 -9.87 -6.01 -15.31
N ASP A 241 -9.45 -7.28 -15.30
CA ASP A 241 -10.38 -8.41 -15.11
C ASP A 241 -10.81 -8.62 -13.63
N GLY A 242 -10.18 -7.87 -12.72
CA GLY A 242 -10.50 -7.82 -11.30
C GLY A 242 -9.82 -8.86 -10.43
N PHE A 243 -8.79 -9.55 -10.96
CA PHE A 243 -7.97 -10.52 -10.25
C PHE A 243 -6.47 -10.31 -10.49
N LEU A 244 -5.68 -10.68 -9.49
CA LEU A 244 -4.24 -10.87 -9.60
C LEU A 244 -3.96 -12.24 -10.24
N HIS A 245 -3.03 -12.25 -11.19
CA HIS A 245 -2.55 -13.35 -12.01
C HIS A 245 -1.03 -13.54 -11.83
N PRO A 246 -0.58 -14.14 -10.72
CA PRO A 246 0.83 -14.33 -10.44
C PRO A 246 1.49 -15.28 -11.44
N GLN A 247 2.68 -14.93 -11.91
CA GLN A 247 3.46 -15.79 -12.78
C GLN A 247 4.41 -16.69 -11.95
N PHE A 248 4.60 -17.92 -12.43
CA PHE A 248 5.51 -18.90 -11.84
C PHE A 248 6.75 -19.06 -12.72
N LEU A 249 7.88 -19.47 -12.13
CA LEU A 249 9.10 -19.73 -12.89
C LEU A 249 8.88 -20.83 -13.92
N SER A 250 8.06 -21.84 -13.59
CA SER A 250 7.70 -22.88 -14.56
C SER A 250 7.06 -22.33 -15.83
N ASP A 251 6.29 -21.23 -15.72
CA ASP A 251 5.56 -20.64 -16.85
C ASP A 251 6.50 -19.81 -17.72
N LEU A 252 7.43 -19.08 -17.08
CA LEU A 252 8.44 -18.28 -17.77
C LEU A 252 9.47 -19.13 -18.53
N VAL A 253 9.74 -20.35 -18.06
CA VAL A 253 10.66 -21.29 -18.74
C VAL A 253 9.96 -22.03 -19.89
N ALA A 254 8.63 -22.17 -19.85
CA ALA A 254 7.86 -22.89 -20.86
C ALA A 254 7.39 -22.01 -22.04
N GLY A 255 7.35 -20.67 -21.88
CA GLY A 255 7.02 -19.73 -22.95
C GLY A 255 8.24 -19.26 -23.76
N GLU A 256 8.08 -19.08 -25.07
CA GLU A 256 9.13 -18.52 -25.96
C GLU A 256 9.27 -16.98 -25.87
N ASP A 257 8.36 -16.30 -25.17
CA ASP A 257 8.33 -14.84 -25.03
C ASP A 257 8.62 -14.42 -23.57
N GLY A 258 9.86 -14.60 -23.14
CA GLY A 258 10.31 -14.30 -21.78
C GLY A 258 10.81 -12.86 -21.63
N GLY A 259 9.96 -11.99 -21.07
CA GLY A 259 10.39 -10.74 -20.43
C GLY A 259 9.95 -9.47 -21.17
N GLY A 260 9.04 -8.72 -20.55
CA GLY A 260 8.75 -7.36 -21.00
C GLY A 260 10.04 -6.52 -21.02
N SER A 261 10.29 -5.82 -22.12
CA SER A 261 11.47 -4.98 -22.35
C SER A 261 11.48 -3.68 -21.53
N GLY A 262 10.82 -3.69 -20.37
CA GLY A 262 10.70 -2.54 -19.47
C GLY A 262 11.86 -2.44 -18.48
N ARG A 263 12.03 -1.25 -17.90
CA ARG A 263 12.98 -1.05 -16.79
C ARG A 263 12.56 -1.93 -15.62
N GLU A 264 13.49 -2.72 -15.09
CA GLU A 264 13.20 -3.53 -13.92
C GLU A 264 12.88 -2.65 -12.69
N VAL A 265 11.85 -3.04 -11.94
CA VAL A 265 11.40 -2.36 -10.72
C VAL A 265 11.54 -3.31 -9.53
N ASP A 266 12.10 -2.84 -8.42
CA ASP A 266 12.06 -3.60 -7.16
C ASP A 266 10.72 -3.33 -6.45
N PRO A 267 9.80 -4.31 -6.37
CA PRO A 267 8.49 -4.09 -5.78
C PRO A 267 8.53 -3.91 -4.25
N TYR A 268 9.70 -4.12 -3.64
CA TYR A 268 9.96 -3.84 -2.22
C TYR A 268 10.45 -2.40 -1.98
N ASP A 269 10.79 -1.65 -3.03
CA ASP A 269 11.27 -0.27 -2.88
C ASP A 269 10.10 0.67 -2.51
N ARG A 270 10.24 1.28 -1.34
CA ARG A 270 9.27 2.21 -0.76
C ARG A 270 9.81 3.64 -0.69
N SER A 271 10.93 3.94 -1.34
CA SER A 271 11.64 5.23 -1.28
C SER A 271 10.88 6.39 -1.94
N LYS A 272 9.96 6.07 -2.86
CA LYS A 272 9.11 7.04 -3.57
C LYS A 272 7.63 6.75 -3.36
N PRO A 273 6.74 7.76 -3.42
CA PRO A 273 5.30 7.54 -3.47
C PRO A 273 4.89 6.87 -4.79
N LEU A 274 3.70 6.25 -4.82
CA LEU A 274 3.26 5.45 -5.97
C LEU A 274 2.99 6.30 -7.22
N ASP A 275 2.54 7.54 -7.06
CA ASP A 275 2.30 8.48 -8.16
C ASP A 275 3.58 8.96 -8.86
N GLU A 276 4.75 8.80 -8.22
CA GLU A 276 6.05 9.06 -8.83
C GLU A 276 6.66 7.82 -9.50
N LEU A 277 6.04 6.65 -9.35
CA LEU A 277 6.46 5.43 -10.04
C LEU A 277 5.85 5.35 -11.44
N SER A 278 6.56 4.66 -12.34
CA SER A 278 5.98 4.31 -13.64
C SER A 278 4.74 3.46 -13.39
N GLN A 279 3.63 3.86 -14.00
CA GLN A 279 2.38 3.08 -14.02
C GLN A 279 2.41 2.03 -15.14
N GLU A 280 3.50 1.96 -15.90
CA GLU A 280 3.70 0.90 -16.88
C GLU A 280 3.94 -0.42 -16.14
N CYS A 281 3.22 -1.44 -16.57
CA CYS A 281 3.58 -2.80 -16.24
C CYS A 281 5.03 -3.08 -16.62
N GLY A 282 5.81 -3.55 -15.66
CA GLY A 282 7.23 -3.81 -15.84
C GLY A 282 7.66 -5.13 -15.22
N THR A 283 8.82 -5.60 -15.68
CA THR A 283 9.50 -6.74 -15.08
C THR A 283 9.97 -6.37 -13.67
N VAL A 284 9.79 -7.25 -12.70
CA VAL A 284 10.29 -7.04 -11.33
C VAL A 284 11.67 -7.64 -11.15
N THR A 285 12.56 -6.96 -10.41
CA THR A 285 13.92 -7.46 -10.14
C THR A 285 13.95 -8.69 -9.23
N ARG A 286 12.91 -8.82 -8.38
CA ARG A 286 12.72 -9.91 -7.43
C ARG A 286 11.28 -9.95 -6.96
N THR A 287 10.89 -11.09 -6.43
CA THR A 287 9.68 -11.25 -5.62
C THR A 287 10.05 -12.01 -4.38
#